data_AF-A0A382F015-F1
#
_entry.id   AF-A0A382F015-F1
#
_cell.length_a   1.000
_cell.length_b   1.000
_cell.length_c   1.000
_cell.angle_alpha   90.00
_cell.angle_beta   90.00
_cell.angle_gamma   90.00
#
_symmetry.space_group_name_H-M   'P 1'
#
loop_
_entity.id
_entity.type
_entity.pdbx_description
1 polymer ?
#
loop_
_entity_poly.entity_id
_entity_poly.type
_entity_poly.pdbx_seq_one_letter_code
_entity_poly.pdbx_strand_id
1 'polypeptide(L)'
;MSQQGRRAALGIALAVILFGVGSFLLQSRTPIDMQSRTAIDVASLGPQVGEQVPEFSLPDQNGQMRTLESIVGPKGAMLLFHRSADW
;
A
#
# COMPACT_ATOMS: atom_id res chain seq x y z
N MET A 1 12.36 -61.66 -18.80
CA MET A 1 12.80 -60.47 -18.01
C MET A 1 12.97 -60.87 -16.55
N SER A 2 14.19 -60.81 -16.04
CA SER A 2 14.51 -61.21 -14.65
C SER A 2 13.88 -60.23 -13.65
N GLN A 3 13.27 -60.75 -12.59
CA GLN A 3 12.55 -59.94 -11.58
C GLN A 3 13.42 -58.87 -10.91
N GLN A 4 14.74 -59.03 -10.93
CA GLN A 4 15.71 -58.06 -10.41
C GLN A 4 15.63 -56.70 -11.12
N GLY A 5 15.44 -56.67 -12.44
CA GLY A 5 15.35 -55.41 -13.20
C GLY A 5 14.10 -54.58 -12.85
N ARG A 6 12.99 -55.24 -12.52
CA ARG A 6 11.72 -54.58 -12.16
C ARG A 6 11.77 -53.93 -10.77
N ARG A 7 12.48 -54.56 -9.83
CA ARG A 7 12.64 -54.04 -8.46
C ARG A 7 13.57 -52.82 -8.40
N ALA A 8 14.63 -52.81 -9.20
CA ALA A 8 15.52 -51.66 -9.31
C ALA A 8 14.83 -50.45 -9.96
N ALA A 9 14.06 -50.66 -11.04
CA ALA A 9 13.30 -49.61 -11.70
C ALA A 9 12.22 -48.99 -10.78
N LEU A 10 11.53 -49.80 -9.98
CA LEU A 10 10.56 -49.33 -8.99
C LEU A 10 11.20 -48.52 -7.87
N GLY A 11 12.39 -48.92 -7.39
CA GLY A 11 13.13 -48.17 -6.38
C GLY A 11 13.58 -46.79 -6.85
N ILE A 12 14.06 -46.69 -8.10
CA ILE A 12 14.49 -45.42 -8.71
C ILE A 12 13.27 -44.51 -8.94
N ALA A 13 12.17 -45.04 -9.45
CA ALA A 13 10.94 -44.27 -9.65
C ALA A 13 10.39 -43.70 -8.33
N LEU A 14 10.42 -44.48 -7.25
CA LEU A 14 9.97 -44.04 -5.93
C LEU A 14 10.87 -42.94 -5.35
N ALA A 15 12.19 -43.06 -5.53
CA ALA A 15 13.15 -42.05 -5.08
C ALA A 15 12.98 -40.71 -5.80
N VAL A 16 12.71 -40.73 -7.11
CA VAL A 16 12.45 -39.52 -7.91
C VAL A 16 11.14 -38.83 -7.49
N ILE A 17 10.10 -39.60 -7.18
CA ILE A 17 8.82 -39.05 -6.68
C ILE A 17 9.01 -38.43 -5.30
N LEU A 18 9.72 -39.09 -4.39
CA LEU A 18 10.01 -38.57 -3.05
C LEU A 18 10.86 -37.29 -3.08
N PHE A 19 11.87 -37.22 -3.96
CA PHE A 19 12.69 -36.01 -4.14
C PHE A 19 11.94 -34.87 -4.85
N GLY A 20 11.12 -35.19 -5.86
CA GLY A 20 10.35 -34.19 -6.61
C GLY A 20 9.26 -33.52 -5.77
N VAL A 21 8.51 -34.31 -4.98
CA VAL A 21 7.46 -33.79 -4.10
C VAL A 21 8.06 -33.02 -2.92
N GLY A 22 9.16 -33.50 -2.32
CA GLY A 22 9.86 -32.78 -1.26
C GLY A 22 10.38 -31.41 -1.69
N SER A 23 10.87 -31.31 -2.94
CA SER A 23 11.35 -30.05 -3.52
C SER A 23 10.20 -29.09 -3.85
N PHE A 24 9.06 -29.61 -4.32
CA PHE A 24 7.87 -28.80 -4.64
C PHE A 24 7.22 -28.18 -3.39
N LEU A 25 7.24 -28.89 -2.24
CA LEU A 25 6.67 -28.38 -0.99
C LEU A 25 7.55 -27.32 -0.29
N LEU A 26 8.84 -27.22 -0.64
CA LEU A 26 9.77 -26.26 -0.04
C LEU A 26 9.87 -24.94 -0.82
N GLN A 27 9.41 -24.90 -2.08
CA GLN A 27 9.52 -23.74 -2.96
C GLN A 27 8.39 -22.71 -2.78
N SER A 28 7.31 -23.05 -2.06
CA SER A 28 6.12 -22.21 -1.88
C SER A 28 6.25 -21.14 -0.79
N ARG A 29 7.45 -20.58 -0.59
CA ARG A 29 7.59 -19.37 0.23
C ARG A 29 7.34 -18.17 -0.65
N THR A 30 6.08 -17.76 -0.76
CA THR A 30 5.72 -16.45 -1.32
C THR A 30 6.47 -15.40 -0.50
N PRO A 31 7.38 -14.60 -1.10
CA PRO A 31 7.90 -13.44 -0.42
C PRO A 31 6.69 -12.59 -0.02
N ILE A 32 6.60 -12.22 1.26
CA ILE A 32 5.65 -11.19 1.68
C ILE A 32 6.12 -9.95 0.94
N ASP A 33 5.40 -9.56 -0.11
CA ASP A 33 5.63 -8.28 -0.78
C ASP A 33 5.38 -7.20 0.27
N MET A 34 6.48 -6.71 0.86
CA MET A 34 6.47 -5.47 1.61
C MET A 34 6.29 -4.38 0.55
N GLN A 35 5.04 -4.12 0.18
CA GLN A 35 4.67 -3.12 -0.81
C GLN A 35 5.38 -1.81 -0.44
N SER A 36 6.40 -1.47 -1.20
CA SER A 36 7.13 -0.22 -0.99
C SER A 36 6.13 0.91 -1.26
N ARG A 37 5.82 1.71 -0.24
CA ARG A 37 4.94 2.86 -0.42
C ARG A 37 5.62 3.84 -1.37
N THR A 38 4.94 4.19 -2.45
CA THR A 38 5.34 5.30 -3.30
C THR A 38 5.43 6.56 -2.43
N ALA A 39 6.57 7.24 -2.47
CA ALA A 39 6.74 8.50 -1.78
C ALA A 39 5.73 9.51 -2.34
N ILE A 40 5.00 10.18 -1.45
CA ILE A 40 4.11 11.27 -1.83
C ILE A 40 4.98 12.52 -2.00
N ASP A 41 4.96 13.12 -3.18
CA ASP A 41 5.53 14.44 -3.37
C ASP A 41 4.61 15.47 -2.70
N VAL A 42 4.99 15.89 -1.50
CA VAL A 42 4.19 16.83 -0.70
C VAL A 42 4.17 18.23 -1.32
N ALA A 43 5.21 18.60 -2.08
CA ALA A 43 5.33 19.94 -2.65
C ALA A 43 4.32 20.20 -3.78
N SER A 44 3.90 19.16 -4.49
CA SER A 44 2.86 19.25 -5.52
C SER A 44 1.43 19.17 -4.98
N LEU A 45 1.24 19.01 -3.66
CA LEU A 45 -0.09 18.96 -3.06
C LEU A 45 -0.66 20.35 -2.80
N GLY A 46 -1.93 20.53 -3.16
CA GLY A 46 -2.69 21.75 -2.89
C GLY A 46 -2.41 22.88 -3.89
N PRO A 47 -3.09 24.04 -3.71
CA PRO A 47 -2.91 25.19 -4.58
C PRO A 47 -1.47 25.72 -4.54
N GLN A 48 -0.92 26.01 -5.70
CA GLN A 48 0.42 26.55 -5.86
C GLN A 48 0.44 28.09 -5.67
N VAL A 49 1.63 28.66 -5.45
CA VAL A 49 1.76 30.13 -5.32
C VAL A 49 1.26 30.82 -6.59
N GLY A 50 0.30 31.73 -6.42
CA GLY A 50 -0.34 32.44 -7.53
C GLY A 50 -1.61 31.77 -8.05
N GLU A 51 -1.90 30.54 -7.66
CA GLU A 51 -3.18 29.89 -7.94
C GLU A 51 -4.28 30.38 -6.99
N GLN A 52 -5.51 30.34 -7.47
CA GLN A 52 -6.68 30.69 -6.67
C GLN A 52 -6.95 29.60 -5.62
N VAL A 53 -7.20 30.01 -4.38
CA VAL A 53 -7.65 29.10 -3.33
C VAL A 53 -9.07 28.62 -3.65
N PRO A 54 -9.36 27.30 -3.59
CA PRO A 54 -10.71 26.79 -3.80
C PRO A 54 -11.71 27.34 -2.80
N GLU A 55 -12.93 27.60 -3.27
CA GLU A 55 -14.05 27.97 -2.40
C GLU A 55 -14.42 26.84 -1.46
N PHE A 56 -14.86 27.19 -0.25
CA PHE A 56 -15.37 26.24 0.73
C PHE A 56 -16.53 26.83 1.53
N SER A 57 -17.34 25.93 2.09
CA SER A 57 -18.35 26.25 3.09
C SER A 57 -18.32 25.15 4.14
N LEU A 58 -17.72 25.43 5.30
CA LEU A 58 -17.45 24.44 6.34
C LEU A 58 -17.90 24.97 7.71
N PRO A 59 -18.43 24.12 8.60
CA PRO A 59 -18.73 24.53 9.97
C PRO A 59 -17.44 24.78 10.75
N ASP A 60 -17.44 25.84 11.57
CA ASP A 60 -16.41 26.08 12.57
C ASP A 60 -16.64 25.22 13.84
N GLN A 61 -15.82 25.41 14.87
CA GLN A 61 -15.89 24.65 16.12
C GLN A 61 -17.21 24.83 16.90
N ASN A 62 -17.99 25.85 16.57
CA ASN A 62 -19.31 26.10 17.16
C ASN A 62 -20.45 25.70 16.22
N GLY A 63 -20.14 25.07 15.08
CA GLY A 63 -21.11 24.70 14.05
C GLY A 63 -21.54 25.86 13.15
N GLN A 64 -20.93 27.05 13.27
CA GLN A 64 -21.26 28.18 12.41
C GLN A 64 -20.61 27.99 11.05
N MET A 65 -21.40 28.09 9.97
CA MET A 65 -20.87 27.99 8.61
C MET A 65 -19.93 29.16 8.30
N ARG A 66 -18.74 28.84 7.78
CA ARG A 66 -17.72 29.77 7.31
C ARG A 66 -17.39 29.51 5.85
N THR A 67 -17.18 30.59 5.11
CA THR A 67 -16.67 30.56 3.73
C THR A 67 -15.29 31.19 3.64
N LEU A 68 -14.60 31.00 2.52
CA LEU A 68 -13.32 31.66 2.25
C LEU A 68 -13.42 33.17 2.41
N GLU A 69 -14.45 33.80 1.84
CA GLU A 69 -14.65 35.25 1.90
C GLU A 69 -14.90 35.74 3.32
N SER A 70 -15.56 34.94 4.16
CA SER A 70 -15.85 35.31 5.55
C SER A 70 -14.63 35.34 6.47
N ILE A 71 -13.53 34.68 6.08
CA ILE A 71 -12.31 34.55 6.91
C ILE A 71 -11.13 35.37 6.38
N VAL A 72 -11.17 35.81 5.12
CA VAL A 72 -10.10 36.61 4.52
C VAL A 72 -10.15 38.04 5.04
N GLY A 73 -9.08 38.47 5.71
CA GLY A 73 -8.91 39.85 6.17
C GLY A 73 -8.04 40.68 5.22
N PRO A 74 -7.79 41.96 5.56
CA PRO A 74 -6.94 42.87 4.76
C PRO A 74 -5.50 42.39 4.53
N LYS A 75 -5.03 41.43 5.35
CA LYS A 75 -3.69 40.82 5.24
C LYS A 75 -3.73 39.39 4.71
N GLY A 76 -4.88 38.93 4.20
CA GLY A 76 -5.09 37.54 3.81
C GLY A 76 -5.56 36.65 4.96
N ALA A 77 -5.52 35.34 4.72
CA ALA A 77 -5.88 34.28 5.67
C ALA A 77 -4.82 33.18 5.68
N MET A 78 -4.72 32.45 6.79
CA MET A 78 -3.88 31.25 6.91
C MET A 78 -4.79 30.03 7.04
N LEU A 79 -4.64 29.07 6.12
CA LEU A 79 -5.35 27.79 6.15
C LEU A 79 -4.38 26.70 6.63
N LEU A 80 -4.67 26.09 7.78
CA LEU A 80 -3.86 24.99 8.34
C LEU A 80 -4.64 23.67 8.20
N PHE A 81 -4.12 22.77 7.37
CA PHE A 81 -4.61 21.40 7.29
C PHE A 81 -3.82 20.54 8.27
N HIS A 82 -4.51 19.95 9.24
CA HIS A 82 -3.92 18.95 10.12
C HIS A 82 -4.84 17.74 10.21
N ARG A 83 -4.23 16.57 10.38
CA ARG A 83 -4.93 15.38 10.82
C ARG A 83 -4.54 15.14 12.27
N SER A 84 -5.51 15.05 13.16
CA SER A 84 -5.23 14.59 14.53
C SER A 84 -4.72 13.15 14.46
N ALA A 85 -3.78 12.80 15.33
CA ALA A 85 -3.55 11.40 15.64
C ALA A 85 -4.63 11.02 16.63
N ASP A 86 -5.68 10.36 16.16
CA ASP A 86 -6.58 9.65 17.06
C ASP A 86 -5.73 8.61 17.81
N TRP A 87 -5.77 8.65 19.14
CA TRP A 87 -5.14 7.68 20.04
C TRP A 87 -6.21 6.80 20.67
#